data_AF-A0A964LLX4-F1
#
_entry.id   AF-A0A964LLX4-F1
#
_cell.length_a   1.000
_cell.length_b   1.000
_cell.length_c   1.000
_cell.angle_alpha   90.00
_cell.angle_beta   90.00
_cell.angle_gamma   90.00
#
_symmetry.space_group_name_H-M   'P 1'
#
loop_
_entity.id
_entity.type
_entity.pdbx_description
1 polymer ?
#
loop_
_entity_poly.entity_id
_entity_poly.type
_entity_poly.pdbx_seq_one_letter_code
_entity_poly.pdbx_strand_id
1 'polypeptide(L)'
;MRKRNPPMLAAIYLLALASILFTHVFKVFTLAEALAVAAFLCGLLLLWRYRRQQPSMRLALPERLVVIGSLVGLAGLPLKLLFTLLGIGGPAHDMADHASNAGNPLLLHIHHLFFNLGFLLLLISAVVLIAATIKHGDQKAA
;
A
#
# COMPACT_ATOMS: atom_id res chain seq x y z
N MET A 1 9.06 -25.66 11.71
CA MET A 1 9.59 -24.77 10.65
C MET A 1 8.48 -23.83 10.17
N ARG A 2 8.65 -22.51 10.31
CA ARG A 2 7.72 -21.50 9.76
C ARG A 2 7.69 -21.64 8.23
N LYS A 3 6.61 -22.15 7.63
CA LYS A 3 6.39 -21.98 6.19
C LYS A 3 6.05 -20.51 5.96
N ARG A 4 7.07 -19.69 5.69
CA ARG A 4 6.87 -18.35 5.12
C ARG A 4 6.05 -18.51 3.83
N ASN A 5 5.27 -17.50 3.45
CA ASN A 5 4.55 -17.46 2.18
C ASN A 5 5.34 -16.63 1.15
N PRO A 6 6.50 -17.10 0.64
CA PRO A 6 7.35 -16.33 -0.26
C PRO A 6 6.66 -15.83 -1.53
N PRO A 7 5.79 -16.59 -2.22
CA PRO A 7 5.20 -16.07 -3.46
C PRO A 7 4.28 -14.87 -3.21
N MET A 8 3.61 -14.82 -2.06
CA MET A 8 2.65 -13.75 -1.78
C MET A 8 3.33 -12.47 -1.34
N LEU A 9 4.41 -12.58 -0.56
CA LEU A 9 5.25 -11.42 -0.24
C LEU A 9 5.91 -10.86 -1.50
N ALA A 10 6.41 -11.73 -2.38
CA ALA A 10 6.96 -11.30 -3.67
C ALA A 10 5.93 -10.56 -4.52
N ALA A 11 4.71 -11.10 -4.64
CA ALA A 11 3.63 -10.45 -5.38
C ALA A 11 3.30 -9.04 -4.82
N ILE A 12 3.20 -8.92 -3.50
CA ILE A 12 2.93 -7.63 -2.83
C ILE A 12 4.02 -6.60 -3.19
N TYR A 13 5.29 -6.97 -3.08
CA TYR A 13 6.40 -6.05 -3.36
C TYR A 13 6.50 -5.71 -4.85
N LEU A 14 6.26 -6.68 -5.75
CA LEU A 14 6.26 -6.43 -7.19
C LEU A 14 5.14 -5.47 -7.61
N LEU A 15 3.92 -5.64 -7.06
CA LEU A 15 2.81 -4.73 -7.30
C LEU A 15 3.11 -3.33 -6.77
N ALA A 16 3.70 -3.23 -5.59
CA ALA A 16 4.10 -1.94 -5.01
C ALA A 16 5.17 -1.23 -5.84
N LEU A 17 6.20 -1.96 -6.29
CA LEU A 17 7.23 -1.43 -7.19
C LEU A 17 6.65 -1.00 -8.52
N ALA A 18 5.76 -1.80 -9.11
CA ALA A 18 5.08 -1.44 -10.35
C ALA A 18 4.25 -0.15 -10.17
N SER A 19 3.51 -0.02 -9.07
CA SER A 19 2.77 1.22 -8.76
C SER A 19 3.67 2.45 -8.72
N ILE A 20 4.83 2.35 -8.06
CA ILE A 20 5.82 3.43 -8.00
C ILE A 20 6.36 3.75 -9.40
N LEU A 21 6.72 2.73 -10.20
CA LEU A 21 7.22 2.89 -11.55
C LEU A 21 6.20 3.61 -12.46
N PHE A 22 4.93 3.19 -12.43
CA PHE A 22 3.87 3.82 -13.22
C PHE A 22 3.58 5.26 -12.79
N THR A 23 3.72 5.57 -11.51
CA THR A 23 3.60 6.95 -11.01
C THR A 23 4.75 7.82 -11.50
N HIS A 24 6.00 7.35 -11.34
CA HIS A 24 7.18 8.18 -11.56
C HIS A 24 7.65 8.27 -13.02
N VAL A 25 7.60 7.16 -13.75
CA VAL A 25 8.15 7.06 -15.11
C VAL A 25 7.09 7.43 -16.14
N PHE A 26 5.93 6.77 -16.04
CA PHE A 26 4.87 6.88 -17.04
C PHE A 26 3.84 7.97 -16.72
N LYS A 27 3.83 8.49 -15.48
CA LYS A 27 2.86 9.49 -14.99
C LYS A 27 1.40 9.03 -15.16
N VAL A 28 1.17 7.71 -15.07
CA VAL A 28 -0.17 7.09 -15.23
C VAL A 28 -0.76 6.83 -13.84
N PHE A 29 -1.38 7.87 -13.26
CA PHE A 29 -1.85 7.85 -11.88
C PHE A 29 -2.96 6.82 -11.61
N THR A 30 -3.93 6.66 -12.52
CA THR A 30 -5.03 5.70 -12.34
C THR A 30 -4.55 4.25 -12.27
N LEU A 31 -3.62 3.88 -13.17
CA LEU A 31 -3.06 2.53 -13.17
C LEU A 31 -2.15 2.32 -11.95
N ALA A 32 -1.35 3.31 -11.60
CA ALA A 32 -0.52 3.26 -10.40
C ALA A 32 -1.35 3.07 -9.12
N GLU A 33 -2.47 3.78 -8.99
CA GLU A 33 -3.39 3.61 -7.88
C GLU A 33 -3.98 2.20 -7.86
N ALA A 34 -4.45 1.68 -8.99
CA ALA A 34 -4.99 0.31 -9.06
C ALA A 34 -3.96 -0.74 -8.61
N LEU A 35 -2.69 -0.57 -9.01
CA LEU A 35 -1.58 -1.43 -8.58
C LEU A 35 -1.29 -1.30 -7.07
N ALA A 36 -1.35 -0.08 -6.52
CA ALA A 36 -1.20 0.16 -5.08
C ALA A 36 -2.30 -0.55 -4.29
N VAL A 37 -3.56 -0.38 -4.69
CA VAL A 37 -4.72 -1.03 -4.08
C VAL A 37 -4.56 -2.54 -4.16
N ALA A 38 -4.17 -3.09 -5.32
CA ALA A 38 -3.93 -4.53 -5.48
C ALA A 38 -2.84 -5.03 -4.51
N ALA A 39 -1.72 -4.31 -4.38
CA ALA A 39 -0.66 -4.64 -3.42
C ALA A 39 -1.19 -4.68 -1.98
N PHE A 40 -1.97 -3.68 -1.58
CA PHE A 40 -2.53 -3.61 -0.23
C PHE A 40 -3.56 -4.72 0.03
N LEU A 41 -4.44 -5.02 -0.93
CA LEU A 41 -5.38 -6.14 -0.86
C LEU A 41 -4.66 -7.48 -0.72
N CYS A 42 -3.55 -7.69 -1.44
CA CYS A 42 -2.72 -8.88 -1.28
C CYS A 42 -2.16 -9.01 0.15
N GLY A 43 -1.81 -7.90 0.82
CA GLY A 43 -1.41 -7.93 2.23
C GLY A 43 -2.56 -8.26 3.20
N LEU A 44 -3.80 -7.86 2.89
CA LEU A 44 -4.96 -8.34 3.66
C LEU A 44 -5.27 -9.81 3.42
N LEU A 45 -5.12 -10.28 2.17
CA LEU A 45 -5.23 -11.70 1.83
C LEU A 45 -4.16 -12.54 2.56
N LEU A 46 -2.97 -11.97 2.82
CA LEU A 46 -1.95 -12.57 3.69
C LEU A 46 -2.45 -12.78 5.09
N LEU A 47 -3.03 -11.75 5.71
CA LEU A 47 -3.63 -11.87 7.02
C LEU A 47 -4.73 -12.94 7.03
N TRP A 48 -5.65 -12.89 6.08
CA TRP A 48 -6.80 -13.80 6.00
C TRP A 48 -6.37 -15.26 5.87
N ARG A 49 -5.46 -15.54 4.93
CA ARG A 49 -4.92 -16.89 4.71
C ARG A 49 -4.16 -17.39 5.94
N TYR A 50 -3.39 -16.52 6.58
CA TYR A 50 -2.64 -16.86 7.79
C TYR A 50 -3.57 -17.21 8.96
N ARG A 51 -4.62 -16.42 9.17
CA ARG A 51 -5.64 -16.69 10.21
C ARG A 51 -6.40 -17.98 9.97
N ARG A 52 -6.70 -18.34 8.72
CA ARG A 52 -7.33 -19.64 8.39
C ARG A 52 -6.42 -20.82 8.61
N GLN A 53 -5.14 -20.70 8.26
CA GLN A 53 -4.20 -21.84 8.32
C GLN A 53 -3.58 -22.02 9.71
N GLN A 54 -3.40 -20.94 10.47
CA GLN A 54 -2.65 -20.92 11.75
C GLN A 54 -3.28 -19.90 12.74
N PRO A 55 -4.50 -20.15 13.23
CA PRO A 55 -5.28 -19.16 14.00
C PRO A 55 -4.61 -18.68 15.30
N SER A 56 -3.83 -19.55 15.95
CA SER A 56 -3.14 -19.28 17.22
C SER A 56 -1.73 -18.68 17.04
N MET A 57 -1.21 -18.61 15.82
CA MET A 57 0.16 -18.18 15.59
C MET A 57 0.25 -16.67 15.39
N ARG A 58 1.27 -16.03 15.98
CA ARG A 58 1.56 -14.60 15.75
C ARG A 58 2.37 -14.43 14.45
N LEU A 59 1.90 -13.52 13.60
CA LEU A 59 2.61 -13.09 12.39
C LEU A 59 4.03 -12.63 12.70
N ALA A 60 4.98 -12.92 11.81
CA ALA A 60 6.34 -12.39 11.91
C ALA A 60 6.34 -10.86 11.76
N LEU A 61 7.37 -10.18 12.27
CA LEU A 61 7.47 -8.71 12.17
C LEU A 61 7.31 -8.19 10.72
N PRO A 62 7.96 -8.76 9.69
CA PRO A 62 7.75 -8.31 8.31
C PRO A 62 6.29 -8.45 7.86
N GLU A 63 5.66 -9.58 8.16
CA GLU A 63 4.27 -9.83 7.76
C GLU A 63 3.30 -8.90 8.51
N ARG A 64 3.59 -8.56 9.77
CA ARG A 64 2.82 -7.56 10.53
C ARG A 64 2.93 -6.18 9.89
N LEU A 65 4.14 -5.77 9.50
CA LEU A 65 4.38 -4.50 8.82
C LEU A 65 3.65 -4.43 7.49
N VAL A 66 3.66 -5.51 6.70
CA VAL A 66 2.85 -5.63 5.47
C VAL A 66 1.37 -5.43 5.76
N VAL A 67 0.82 -6.12 6.76
CA VAL A 67 -0.61 -6.02 7.10
C VAL A 67 -0.99 -4.62 7.59
N ILE A 68 -0.18 -4.03 8.47
CA ILE A 68 -0.40 -2.67 8.97
C ILE A 68 -0.30 -1.68 7.81
N GLY A 69 0.72 -1.81 6.96
CA GLY A 69 0.90 -0.99 5.77
C GLY A 69 -0.29 -1.08 4.82
N SER A 70 -0.81 -2.28 4.58
CA SER A 70 -2.02 -2.50 3.79
C SER A 70 -3.25 -1.82 4.39
N LEU A 71 -3.45 -1.92 5.71
CA LEU A 71 -4.59 -1.28 6.39
C LEU A 71 -4.49 0.24 6.31
N VAL A 72 -3.31 0.80 6.57
CA VAL A 72 -3.05 2.24 6.47
C VAL A 72 -3.26 2.71 5.03
N GLY A 73 -2.67 2.03 4.03
CA GLY A 73 -2.83 2.38 2.63
C GLY A 73 -4.30 2.37 2.18
N LEU A 74 -5.04 1.31 2.53
CA LEU A 74 -6.46 1.19 2.17
C LEU A 74 -7.37 2.18 2.90
N ALA A 75 -6.99 2.67 4.09
CA ALA A 75 -7.75 3.71 4.78
C ALA A 75 -7.83 5.03 3.99
N GLY A 76 -6.89 5.26 3.05
CA GLY A 76 -6.96 6.37 2.11
C GLY A 76 -8.12 6.28 1.11
N LEU A 77 -8.63 5.07 0.82
CA LEU A 77 -9.71 4.88 -0.16
C LEU A 77 -11.08 5.36 0.34
N PRO A 78 -11.55 5.01 1.55
CA PRO A 78 -12.78 5.59 2.10
C PRO A 78 -12.73 7.10 2.17
N LEU A 79 -11.57 7.68 2.50
CA LEU A 79 -11.38 9.13 2.48
C LEU A 79 -11.55 9.68 1.07
N LYS A 80 -10.84 9.13 0.07
CA LYS A 80 -11.00 9.52 -1.33
C LYS A 80 -12.46 9.41 -1.79
N LEU A 81 -13.14 8.30 -1.46
CA LEU A 81 -14.54 8.07 -1.80
C LEU A 81 -15.47 9.09 -1.14
N LEU A 82 -15.34 9.31 0.17
CA LEU A 82 -16.13 10.29 0.91
C LEU A 82 -16.01 11.68 0.27
N PHE A 83 -14.79 12.09 -0.09
CA PHE A 83 -14.56 13.39 -0.70
C PHE A 83 -15.12 13.49 -2.11
N THR A 84 -14.99 12.45 -2.92
CA THR A 84 -15.66 12.39 -4.23
C THR A 84 -17.18 12.46 -4.11
N LEU A 85 -17.78 11.82 -3.10
CA LEU A 85 -19.23 11.86 -2.85
C LEU A 85 -19.69 13.23 -2.36
N LEU A 86 -18.87 13.93 -1.58
CA LEU A 86 -19.13 15.30 -1.13
C LEU A 86 -18.88 16.35 -2.22
N GLY A 87 -18.48 15.96 -3.44
CA GLY A 87 -18.16 16.88 -4.53
C GLY A 87 -16.89 17.71 -4.31
N ILE A 88 -16.10 17.38 -3.28
CA ILE A 88 -14.91 18.13 -2.90
C ILE A 88 -13.76 17.70 -3.82
N GLY A 89 -13.27 18.62 -4.66
CA GLY A 89 -12.24 18.35 -5.66
C GLY A 89 -12.77 18.04 -7.06
N GLY A 90 -14.09 18.10 -7.28
CA GLY A 90 -14.66 18.19 -8.63
C GLY A 90 -14.41 19.57 -9.26
N PRO A 91 -14.48 19.71 -10.59
CA PRO A 91 -14.46 21.01 -11.23
C PRO A 91 -15.71 21.79 -10.79
N ALA A 92 -15.55 22.70 -9.84
CA ALA A 92 -16.56 23.71 -9.57
C ALA A 92 -16.47 24.75 -10.70
N HIS A 93 -17.22 24.53 -11.77
CA HIS A 93 -17.49 25.59 -12.73
C HIS A 93 -18.54 26.50 -12.11
N ASP A 94 -18.12 27.64 -11.60
CA ASP A 94 -19.06 28.72 -11.34
C ASP A 94 -19.62 29.18 -12.70
N MET A 95 -20.90 28.91 -12.96
CA MET A 95 -21.56 29.28 -14.21
C MET A 95 -21.83 30.78 -14.30
N ALA A 96 -21.66 31.53 -13.20
CA ALA A 96 -21.78 32.97 -13.19
C ALA A 96 -20.48 33.66 -13.66
N ASP A 97 -19.32 33.16 -13.21
CA ASP A 97 -18.03 33.84 -13.39
C ASP A 97 -16.98 33.05 -14.20
N HIS A 98 -17.30 31.83 -14.66
CA HIS A 98 -16.37 30.90 -15.33
C HIS A 98 -15.05 30.62 -14.56
N ALA A 99 -14.96 31.04 -13.29
CA ALA A 99 -13.78 30.86 -12.47
C ALA A 99 -13.69 29.40 -11.99
N SER A 100 -12.59 28.73 -12.34
CA SER A 100 -12.24 27.43 -11.77
C SER A 100 -11.66 27.67 -10.37
N ASN A 101 -12.51 27.56 -9.35
CA ASN A 101 -12.01 27.50 -7.98
C ASN A 101 -11.31 26.16 -7.81
N ALA A 102 -9.98 26.18 -7.82
CA ALA A 102 -9.15 25.01 -7.62
C ALA A 102 -9.57 24.31 -6.33
N GLY A 103 -10.16 23.12 -6.47
CA GLY A 103 -10.57 22.29 -5.35
C GLY A 103 -9.40 22.11 -4.38
N ASN A 104 -9.69 22.25 -3.09
CA ASN A 104 -8.72 22.30 -2.01
C ASN A 104 -7.62 21.21 -2.17
N PRO A 105 -6.38 21.60 -2.56
CA PRO A 105 -5.33 20.65 -2.95
C PRO A 105 -4.96 19.72 -1.79
N LEU A 106 -5.17 20.17 -0.56
CA LEU A 106 -4.88 19.44 0.67
C LEU A 106 -5.59 18.07 0.71
N LEU A 107 -6.78 17.95 0.09
CA LEU A 107 -7.53 16.70 0.03
C LEU A 107 -6.92 15.64 -0.88
N LEU A 108 -6.43 16.04 -2.05
CA LEU A 108 -5.68 15.13 -2.93
C LEU A 108 -4.45 14.60 -2.21
N HIS A 109 -3.79 15.44 -1.40
CA HIS A 109 -2.58 15.06 -0.69
C HIS A 109 -2.82 14.10 0.49
N ILE A 110 -3.98 14.15 1.16
CA ILE A 110 -4.26 13.26 2.29
C ILE A 110 -4.32 11.79 1.86
N HIS A 111 -5.06 11.44 0.80
CA HIS A 111 -5.15 10.03 0.42
C HIS A 111 -3.82 9.49 -0.13
N HIS A 112 -3.05 10.32 -0.85
CA HIS A 112 -1.69 9.98 -1.26
C HIS A 112 -0.75 9.81 -0.05
N LEU A 113 -0.93 10.59 1.02
CA LEU A 113 -0.17 10.40 2.27
C LEU A 113 -0.43 9.00 2.86
N PHE A 114 -1.67 8.54 2.91
CA PHE A 114 -1.99 7.18 3.36
C PHE A 114 -1.31 6.11 2.50
N PHE A 115 -1.33 6.27 1.17
CA PHE A 115 -0.64 5.36 0.25
C PHE A 115 0.88 5.36 0.51
N ASN A 116 1.49 6.53 0.67
CA ASN A 116 2.91 6.68 0.95
C ASN A 116 3.31 6.06 2.28
N LEU A 117 2.51 6.22 3.34
CA LEU A 117 2.74 5.57 4.63
C LEU A 117 2.62 4.04 4.50
N GLY A 118 1.65 3.54 3.72
CA GLY A 118 1.54 2.13 3.38
C GLY A 118 2.79 1.60 2.66
N PHE A 119 3.28 2.31 1.65
CA PHE A 119 4.51 1.97 0.93
C PHE A 119 5.76 2.02 1.82
N LEU A 120 5.85 3.00 2.72
CA LEU A 120 6.95 3.10 3.67
C LEU A 120 7.00 1.87 4.60
N LEU A 121 5.86 1.42 5.09
CA LEU A 121 5.78 0.20 5.92
C LEU A 121 6.12 -1.07 5.14
N LEU A 122 5.72 -1.15 3.86
CA LEU A 122 6.13 -2.22 2.95
C LEU A 122 7.65 -2.22 2.71
N LEU A 123 8.25 -1.05 2.53
CA LEU A 123 9.70 -0.90 2.37
C LEU A 123 10.44 -1.36 3.63
N ILE A 124 10.01 -0.90 4.81
CA ILE A 124 10.61 -1.33 6.09
C ILE A 124 10.47 -2.84 6.26
N SER A 125 9.31 -3.42 5.93
CA SER A 125 9.11 -4.87 5.93
C SER A 125 10.11 -5.61 5.04
N ALA A 126 10.32 -5.12 3.82
CA ALA A 126 11.26 -5.71 2.87
C ALA A 126 12.70 -5.66 3.41
N VAL A 127 13.13 -4.52 3.96
CA VAL A 127 14.46 -4.36 4.58
C VAL A 127 14.66 -5.34 5.74
N VAL A 128 13.68 -5.44 6.65
CA VAL A 128 13.73 -6.39 7.78
C VAL A 128 13.81 -7.84 7.29
N LEU A 129 13.05 -8.18 6.24
CA LEU A 129 13.08 -9.51 5.65
C LEU A 129 14.44 -9.85 5.05
N ILE A 130 15.03 -8.92 4.30
CA ILE A 130 16.36 -9.08 3.70
C ILE A 130 17.43 -9.24 4.78
N ALA A 131 17.44 -8.35 5.78
CA ALA A 131 18.39 -8.40 6.90
C ALA A 131 18.33 -9.72 7.66
N ALA A 132 17.11 -10.22 7.93
CA ALA A 132 16.93 -11.52 8.59
C ALA A 132 17.42 -12.69 7.72
N THR A 133 17.32 -12.58 6.40
CA THR A 133 17.76 -13.63 5.48
C THR A 133 19.28 -13.67 5.36
N ILE A 134 19.94 -12.51 5.30
CA ILE A 134 21.41 -12.40 5.30
C ILE A 134 21.98 -13.00 6.59
N LYS A 135 21.48 -12.58 7.76
CA LYS A 135 21.96 -13.08 9.05
C LYS A 135 21.85 -14.61 9.19
N HIS A 136 20.81 -15.22 8.64
CA HIS A 136 20.66 -16.68 8.65
C HIS A 136 21.55 -17.41 7.63
N GLY A 137 21.98 -16.73 6.57
CA GLY A 137 22.97 -17.25 5.62
C GLY A 137 24.34 -17.36 6.26
N ASP A 138 24.78 -16.29 6.95
CA ASP A 138 26.08 -16.25 7.63
C ASP A 138 26.20 -17.33 8.71
N GLN A 139 25.12 -17.57 9.47
CA GLN A 139 25.08 -18.60 10.51
C GLN A 139 25.11 -20.04 10.00
N LYS A 140 24.85 -20.28 8.71
CA LYS A 140 24.94 -21.61 8.09
C LYS A 140 26.27 -21.86 7.40
N ALA A 141 27.05 -20.81 7.16
CA ALA A 141 28.37 -20.86 6.54
C ALA A 141 29.51 -20.95 7.56
N ALA A 142 29.21 -20.70 8.84
CA ALA A 142 30.10 -20.88 10.00
C ALA A 142 29.82 -22.22 10.69
#